data_AF-A0A535A3D4-F1
#
_entry.id   AF-A0A535A3D4-F1
#
_cell.length_a   1.000
_cell.length_b   1.000
_cell.length_c   1.000
_cell.angle_alpha   90.00
_cell.angle_beta   90.00
_cell.angle_gamma   90.00
#
_symmetry.space_group_name_H-M   'P 1'
#
loop_
_entity.id
_entity.type
_entity.pdbx_description
1 polymer ?
#
loop_
_entity_poly.entity_id
_entity_poly.type
_entity_poly.pdbx_seq_one_letter_code
_entity_poly.pdbx_strand_id
1 'polypeptide(L)'
;MDLQLSAEHLRFRNQLRAWLAANLPRPWREELRDPRASETSLIELRRAWQKKLYQAGYLGMDWPEGWGGRGGTEVEKSIGSRPGTASAWCGSRSR
;
A
#
# COMPACT_ATOMS: atom_id res chain seq x y z
N MET A 1 19.50 0.44 20.61
CA MET A 1 18.36 0.33 19.67
C MET A 1 18.82 -0.47 18.47
N ASP A 2 18.37 -1.71 18.35
CA ASP A 2 18.65 -2.54 17.17
C ASP A 2 17.52 -2.35 16.16
N LEU A 3 17.88 -1.98 14.93
CA LEU A 3 16.95 -1.67 13.83
C LEU A 3 17.03 -2.73 12.71
N GLN A 4 17.70 -3.85 12.97
CA GLN A 4 17.78 -4.96 12.02
C GLN A 4 16.41 -5.60 11.85
N LEU A 5 15.97 -5.77 10.60
CA LEU A 5 14.74 -6.48 10.29
C LEU A 5 14.96 -7.98 10.47
N SER A 6 14.10 -8.64 11.23
CA SER A 6 14.03 -10.11 11.29
C SER A 6 13.79 -10.72 9.90
N ALA A 7 14.09 -12.02 9.77
CA ALA A 7 13.81 -12.76 8.54
C ALA A 7 12.33 -12.71 8.14
N GLU A 8 11.42 -12.64 9.11
CA GLU A 8 9.98 -12.52 8.88
C GLU A 8 9.60 -11.15 8.32
N HIS A 9 10.15 -10.07 8.88
CA HIS A 9 9.96 -8.72 8.36
C HIS A 9 10.52 -8.55 6.94
N LEU A 10 11.67 -9.18 6.63
CA LEU A 10 12.24 -9.19 5.28
C LEU A 10 11.36 -9.96 4.29
N ARG A 11 10.79 -11.10 4.71
CA ARG A 11 9.82 -11.86 3.90
C ARG A 11 8.57 -11.03 3.62
N PHE A 12 7.97 -10.40 4.63
CA PHE A 12 6.82 -9.52 4.46
C PHE A 12 7.10 -8.38 3.47
N ARG A 13 8.25 -7.70 3.63
CA ARG A 13 8.68 -6.63 2.72
C ARG A 13 8.74 -7.12 1.27
N ASN A 14 9.31 -8.29 1.04
CA ASN A 14 9.45 -8.83 -0.31
C ASN A 14 8.10 -9.24 -0.90
N GLN A 15 7.22 -9.86 -0.10
CA GLN A 15 5.85 -10.19 -0.50
C GLN A 15 5.05 -8.94 -0.88
N LEU A 16 5.10 -7.89 -0.05
CA LEU A 16 4.43 -6.62 -0.33
C LEU A 16 4.94 -5.99 -1.63
N ARG A 17 6.26 -5.97 -1.85
CA ARG A 17 6.85 -5.43 -3.08
C ARG A 17 6.42 -6.21 -4.32
N ALA A 18 6.42 -7.54 -4.25
CA ALA A 18 5.96 -8.39 -5.35
C ALA A 18 4.47 -8.19 -5.64
N TRP A 19 3.64 -8.11 -4.60
CA TRP A 19 2.21 -7.85 -4.76
C TRP A 19 1.94 -6.49 -5.40
N LEU A 20 2.63 -5.44 -4.95
CA LEU A 20 2.51 -4.10 -5.55
C LEU A 20 2.93 -4.10 -7.02
N ALA A 21 4.07 -4.72 -7.36
CA ALA A 21 4.53 -4.81 -8.75
C ALA A 21 3.55 -5.57 -9.66
N ALA A 22 2.88 -6.60 -9.14
CA ALA A 22 1.89 -7.37 -9.89
C ALA A 22 0.55 -6.62 -10.07
N ASN A 23 0.16 -5.79 -9.10
CA ASN A 23 -1.16 -5.13 -9.08
C ASN A 23 -1.15 -3.69 -9.59
N LEU A 24 0.03 -3.09 -9.74
CA LEU A 24 0.24 -1.70 -10.10
C LEU A 24 1.17 -1.61 -11.34
N PRO A 25 0.62 -1.77 -12.57
CA PRO A 25 1.42 -1.89 -13.79
C PRO A 25 2.16 -0.60 -14.17
N ARG A 26 1.68 0.56 -13.68
CA ARG A 26 2.36 1.85 -13.80
C ARG A 26 2.44 2.52 -12.44
N PRO A 27 3.45 3.38 -12.19
CA PRO A 27 3.55 4.08 -10.91
C PRO A 27 2.24 4.80 -10.56
N TRP A 28 1.73 4.60 -9.34
CA TRP A 28 0.46 5.19 -8.88
C TRP A 28 0.42 6.71 -9.04
N ARG A 29 1.58 7.37 -8.95
CA ARG A 29 1.72 8.81 -9.17
C ARG A 29 1.36 9.22 -10.60
N GLU A 30 1.65 8.38 -11.58
CA GLU A 30 1.31 8.63 -12.98
C GLU A 30 -0.19 8.42 -13.23
N GLU A 31 -0.76 7.35 -12.66
CA GLU A 31 -2.21 7.08 -12.72
C GLU A 31 -3.03 8.27 -12.16
N LEU A 32 -2.54 8.92 -11.10
CA LEU A 32 -3.20 10.09 -10.51
C LEU A 32 -2.95 11.42 -11.25
N ARG A 33 -2.02 11.46 -12.21
CA ARG A 33 -1.63 12.66 -12.95
C ARG A 33 -2.03 12.60 -14.42
N ASP A 34 -2.85 11.63 -14.81
CA ASP A 34 -3.36 11.55 -16.17
C ASP A 34 -4.14 12.83 -16.52
N PRO A 35 -3.67 13.64 -17.49
CA PRO A 35 -4.35 14.88 -17.88
C PRO A 35 -5.70 14.65 -18.54
N ARG A 36 -6.00 13.40 -18.95
CA ARG A 36 -7.29 13.01 -19.54
C ARG A 36 -8.31 12.56 -18.50
N ALA A 37 -7.89 12.35 -17.26
CA ALA A 37 -8.77 11.89 -16.20
C ALA A 37 -9.64 13.03 -15.66
N SER A 38 -10.96 12.78 -15.59
CA SER A 38 -11.89 13.63 -14.85
C SER A 38 -11.80 13.37 -13.35
N GLU A 39 -12.28 14.31 -12.53
CA GLU A 39 -12.35 14.12 -11.08
C GLU A 39 -13.13 12.85 -10.70
N THR A 40 -14.25 12.59 -11.37
CA THR A 40 -15.05 11.36 -11.18
C THR A 40 -14.24 10.10 -11.52
N SER A 41 -13.50 10.08 -12.64
CA SER A 41 -12.68 8.91 -12.99
C SER A 41 -11.55 8.68 -11.99
N LEU A 42 -10.96 9.74 -11.42
CA LEU A 42 -9.93 9.62 -10.40
C LEU A 42 -10.49 9.11 -9.07
N ILE A 43 -11.75 9.45 -8.74
CA ILE A 43 -12.44 8.91 -7.56
C ILE A 43 -12.68 7.40 -7.72
N GLU A 44 -13.19 6.97 -8.87
CA GLU A 44 -13.44 5.55 -9.14
C GLU A 44 -12.13 4.74 -9.20
N LEU A 45 -11.08 5.30 -9.79
CA LEU A 45 -9.73 4.71 -9.76
C LEU A 45 -9.24 4.52 -8.32
N ARG A 46 -9.38 5.55 -7.46
CA ARG A 46 -9.00 5.47 -6.04
C ARG A 46 -9.81 4.42 -5.29
N ARG A 47 -11.14 4.35 -5.51
CA ARG A 47 -12.02 3.35 -4.90
C ARG A 47 -11.64 1.93 -5.30
N ALA A 48 -11.41 1.71 -6.60
CA ALA A 48 -10.97 0.41 -7.11
C ALA A 48 -9.63 -0.01 -6.50
N TRP A 49 -8.70 0.94 -6.35
CA TRP A 49 -7.41 0.69 -5.72
C TRP A 49 -7.52 0.38 -4.22
N GLN A 50 -8.29 1.16 -3.47
CA GLN A 50 -8.57 0.91 -2.05
C GLN A 50 -9.24 -0.46 -1.84
N LYS A 51 -10.16 -0.86 -2.74
CA LYS A 51 -10.79 -2.18 -2.70
C LYS A 51 -9.77 -3.31 -2.90
N LYS A 52 -8.83 -3.18 -3.85
CA LYS A 52 -7.75 -4.16 -4.05
C LYS A 52 -6.85 -4.27 -2.80
N LEU A 53 -6.48 -3.15 -2.20
CA LEU A 53 -5.69 -3.12 -0.97
C LEU A 53 -6.42 -3.78 0.20
N TYR A 54 -7.73 -3.53 0.34
CA TYR A 54 -8.57 -4.17 1.36
C TYR A 54 -8.66 -5.68 1.16
N GLN A 55 -8.95 -6.13 -0.07
CA GLN A 55 -9.02 -7.56 -0.40
C GLN A 55 -7.69 -8.29 -0.15
N ALA A 56 -6.56 -7.61 -0.29
CA ALA A 56 -5.24 -8.17 -0.01
C ALA A 56 -4.82 -8.04 1.47
N GLY A 57 -5.65 -7.43 2.33
CA GLY A 57 -5.35 -7.22 3.75
C GLY A 57 -4.26 -6.17 4.01
N TYR A 58 -3.96 -5.32 3.02
CA TYR A 58 -3.01 -4.22 3.18
C TYR A 58 -3.71 -2.92 3.62
N LEU A 59 -4.99 -2.74 3.33
CA LEU A 59 -5.75 -1.61 3.87
C LEU A 59 -6.19 -1.94 5.30
N GLY A 60 -5.87 -1.07 6.26
CA GLY A 60 -6.17 -1.32 7.67
C GLY A 60 -5.30 -2.44 8.25
N MET A 61 -4.03 -2.54 7.85
CA MET A 61 -3.11 -3.56 8.39
C MET A 61 -3.00 -3.48 9.92
N ASP A 62 -3.24 -2.29 10.48
CA ASP A 62 -3.27 -1.98 11.90
C ASP A 62 -4.52 -2.51 12.62
N TRP A 63 -5.55 -2.95 11.90
CA TRP A 63 -6.76 -3.51 12.50
C TRP A 63 -6.57 -5.01 12.77
N PRO A 64 -7.18 -5.54 13.84
CA PRO A 64 -7.20 -6.98 14.10
C PRO A 64 -7.82 -7.75 12.93
N GLU A 65 -7.42 -9.00 12.73
CA GLU A 65 -7.92 -9.86 11.65
C GLU A 65 -9.46 -9.98 11.63
N GLY A 66 -10.10 -9.94 12.80
CA GLY A 66 -11.56 -9.98 12.93
C GLY A 66 -12.31 -8.80 12.30
N TRP A 67 -11.61 -7.72 11.94
CA TRP A 67 -12.18 -6.54 11.28
C TRP A 67 -11.73 -6.39 9.81
N GLY A 68 -11.10 -7.44 9.26
CA GLY A 68 -10.56 -7.44 7.89
C GLY A 68 -9.18 -6.79 7.74
N GLY A 69 -8.51 -6.51 8.86
CA GLY A 69 -7.09 -6.14 8.87
C GLY A 69 -6.18 -7.36 8.91
N ARG A 70 -4.86 -7.14 9.04
CA ARG A 70 -3.86 -8.22 9.10
C ARG A 70 -3.21 -8.35 10.49
N GLY A 71 -3.63 -7.55 11.47
CA GLY A 71 -3.00 -7.54 12.80
C GLY A 71 -1.52 -7.18 12.76
N GLY A 72 -1.11 -6.36 11.80
CA GLY A 72 0.28 -6.04 11.51
C GLY A 72 1.00 -5.37 12.67
N THR A 73 2.20 -5.85 12.95
CA THR A 73 3.08 -5.32 13.99
C THR A 73 3.56 -3.90 13.65
N GLU A 74 4.02 -3.15 14.65
CA GLU A 74 4.52 -1.77 14.45
C GLU A 74 5.69 -1.71 13.43
N VAL A 75 6.50 -2.78 13.37
CA VAL A 75 7.59 -2.91 12.40
C VAL A 75 7.03 -3.09 10.98
N GLU A 76 6.01 -3.91 10.78
CA GLU A 76 5.39 -4.10 9.47
C GLU A 76 4.71 -2.83 8.96
N LYS A 77 4.10 -2.04 9.85
CA LYS A 77 3.60 -0.70 9.52
C LYS A 77 4.71 0.22 9.01
N SER A 78 5.87 0.21 9.69
CA SER A 78 7.04 1.00 9.27
C SER A 78 7.56 0.59 7.88
N ILE A 79 7.45 -0.70 7.53
CA ILE A 79 7.82 -1.24 6.22
C ILE A 79 6.85 -0.74 5.13
N GLY A 80 5.54 -0.73 5.43
CA GLY A 80 4.52 -0.16 4.54
C GLY A 80 4.70 1.35 4.30
N SER A 81 5.14 2.09 5.32
CA SER A 81 5.30 3.55 5.30
C SER A 81 6.57 4.05 4.58
N ARG A 82 7.50 3.17 4.19
CA ARG A 82 8.74 3.61 3.51
C ARG A 82 8.47 4.29 2.15
N PRO A 83 9.31 5.27 1.75
CA PRO A 83 9.23 5.88 0.43
C PRO A 83 9.31 4.79 -0.66
N GLY A 84 8.33 4.76 -1.56
CA GLY A 84 8.15 3.72 -2.59
C GLY A 84 6.97 2.78 -2.33
N THR A 85 6.79 2.29 -1.10
CA THR A 85 5.61 1.52 -0.68
C THR A 85 4.46 2.44 -0.27
N ALA A 86 4.74 3.50 0.50
CA ALA A 86 3.74 4.47 0.95
C ALA A 86 3.08 5.25 -0.21
N SER A 87 3.84 5.55 -1.27
CA SER A 87 3.32 6.22 -2.47
C SER A 87 2.31 5.37 -3.22
N ALA A 88 2.41 4.04 -3.14
CA ALA A 88 1.42 3.12 -3.69
C ALA A 88 0.22 2.93 -2.75
N TRP A 89 0.34 3.29 -1.47
CA TRP A 89 -0.64 2.97 -0.44
C TRP A 89 -1.76 4.01 -0.30
N CYS A 90 -1.43 5.30 -0.22
CA CYS A 90 -2.43 6.32 0.13
C CYS A 90 -2.41 7.54 -0.81
N GLY A 91 -1.67 7.48 -1.92
CA GLY A 91 -1.52 8.65 -2.80
C GLY A 91 -1.09 9.90 -2.04
N SER A 92 -0.24 9.73 -1.01
CA SER A 92 0.18 10.84 -0.16
C SER A 92 0.83 11.90 -1.05
N ARG A 93 0.22 13.08 -1.05
CA ARG A 93 0.87 14.29 -1.54
C ARG A 93 2.04 14.53 -0.59
N SER A 94 3.21 14.01 -0.93
CA SER A 94 4.45 14.66 -0.52
C SER A 94 4.33 16.10 -1.03
N ARG A 95 4.14 17.03 -0.10
CA ARG A 95 4.43 18.43 -0.37
C ARG A 95 5.89 18.56 -0.78
#